data_AF-C3Z8R2-F1
#
_entry.id   AF-C3Z8R2-F1
#
_cell.length_a   1.000
_cell.length_b   1.000
_cell.length_c   1.000
_cell.angle_alpha   90.00
_cell.angle_beta   90.00
_cell.angle_gamma   90.00
#
_symmetry.space_group_name_H-M   'P 1'
#
loop_
_entity.id
_entity.type
_entity.pdbx_description
1 polymer ?
#
loop_
_entity_poly.entity_id
_entity_poly.type
_entity_poly.pdbx_seq_one_letter_code
_entity_poly.pdbx_strand_id
1 'polypeptide(L)'
;MKLAVSHMRKFAVLLLSFLHVSRVLCQDLSCNKTGPCSCVMSDGSGEVNLRPLVTGDPTFQDFPATTYPDDYLYSWNPCEPFSQGSACNDVAVCQKTKNGSNDYDLGHQSSVQFQAARSDDTGEVVVVALYVTEDQLSISYWEANAHAQEQDQTVPVAA
;
A
#
# COMPACT_ATOMS: atom_id res chain seq x y z
N MET A 1 -54.25 -50.27 7.39
CA MET A 1 -53.15 -49.45 6.83
C MET A 1 -52.60 -48.56 7.93
N LYS A 2 -51.61 -49.06 8.68
CA LYS A 2 -50.84 -48.33 9.69
C LYS A 2 -49.39 -48.79 9.50
N LEU A 3 -48.63 -48.13 8.64
CA LEU A 3 -47.18 -48.32 8.62
C LEU A 3 -46.48 -47.07 8.10
N ALA A 4 -45.73 -46.47 9.02
CA ALA A 4 -44.47 -45.76 8.81
C ALA A 4 -44.49 -44.31 8.27
N VAL A 5 -45.19 -43.42 8.97
CA VAL A 5 -44.93 -41.96 9.00
C VAL A 5 -43.67 -41.61 9.85
N SER A 6 -42.89 -42.60 10.28
CA SER A 6 -41.93 -42.49 11.39
C SER A 6 -40.46 -42.21 11.03
N HIS A 7 -40.09 -42.13 9.74
CA HIS A 7 -38.68 -41.89 9.35
C HIS A 7 -38.39 -40.45 8.90
N MET A 8 -39.42 -39.65 8.62
CA MET A 8 -39.23 -38.33 7.99
C MET A 8 -38.88 -37.20 8.98
N ARG A 9 -38.93 -37.46 10.29
CA ARG A 9 -38.65 -36.46 11.34
C ARG A 9 -37.17 -36.37 11.75
N LYS A 10 -36.33 -37.36 11.45
CA LYS A 10 -34.89 -37.34 11.83
C LYS A 10 -34.00 -36.67 10.78
N PHE A 11 -34.43 -36.60 9.52
CA PHE A 11 -33.66 -35.98 8.44
C PHE A 11 -33.74 -34.45 8.43
N ALA A 12 -34.83 -33.86 8.93
CA ALA A 12 -34.99 -32.41 8.94
C ALA A 12 -34.03 -31.71 9.91
N VAL A 13 -33.62 -32.37 11.00
CA VAL A 13 -32.72 -31.78 12.02
C VAL A 13 -31.27 -31.74 11.52
N LEU A 14 -30.85 -32.70 10.68
CA LEU A 14 -29.50 -32.77 10.13
C LEU A 14 -29.22 -31.76 9.01
N LEU A 15 -30.26 -31.24 8.35
CA LEU A 15 -30.14 -30.20 7.32
C LEU A 15 -30.03 -28.78 7.90
N LEU A 16 -30.47 -28.57 9.14
CA LEU A 16 -30.39 -27.27 9.82
C LEU A 16 -29.02 -27.00 10.47
N SER A 17 -28.21 -28.04 10.72
CA SER A 17 -26.84 -27.91 11.25
C SER A 17 -25.78 -27.60 10.20
N PHE A 18 -26.06 -27.77 8.90
CA PHE A 18 -25.14 -27.45 7.80
C PHE A 18 -25.17 -25.98 7.34
N LEU A 19 -26.13 -25.17 7.83
CA LEU A 19 -26.26 -23.75 7.46
C LEU A 19 -25.43 -22.78 8.34
N HIS A 20 -24.66 -23.31 9.31
CA HIS A 20 -23.79 -22.50 10.18
C HIS A 20 -22.30 -22.63 9.85
N VAL A 21 -21.94 -23.08 8.63
CA VAL A 21 -20.60 -22.78 8.11
C VAL A 21 -20.60 -21.31 7.73
N SER A 22 -20.54 -20.46 8.77
CA SER A 22 -20.27 -19.04 8.66
C SER A 22 -19.06 -18.92 7.76
N ARG A 23 -19.27 -18.34 6.59
CA ARG A 23 -18.19 -17.97 5.70
C ARG A 23 -17.28 -17.06 6.52
N VAL A 24 -16.14 -17.59 6.98
CA VAL A 24 -15.00 -16.75 7.32
C VAL A 24 -14.58 -16.18 5.98
N LEU A 25 -15.19 -15.06 5.61
CA LEU A 25 -14.67 -14.19 4.57
C LEU A 25 -13.40 -13.63 5.20
N CYS A 26 -12.28 -14.31 4.97
CA CYS A 26 -11.00 -13.63 5.00
C CYS A 26 -11.12 -12.56 3.92
N GLN A 27 -11.46 -11.33 4.32
CA GLN A 27 -11.39 -10.22 3.40
C GLN A 27 -9.91 -9.95 3.23
N ASP A 28 -9.37 -10.26 2.04
CA ASP A 28 -8.03 -9.81 1.67
C ASP A 28 -7.97 -8.30 1.93
N LEU A 29 -7.03 -7.90 2.77
CA LEU A 29 -6.81 -6.49 3.05
C LEU A 29 -6.40 -5.81 1.74
N SER A 30 -7.04 -4.70 1.39
CA SER A 30 -6.70 -3.95 0.21
C SER A 30 -6.72 -2.45 0.52
N CYS A 31 -5.96 -1.67 -0.25
CA CYS A 31 -6.02 -0.22 -0.21
C CYS A 31 -6.53 0.29 -1.55
N ASN A 32 -7.81 0.66 -1.58
CA ASN A 32 -8.48 1.08 -2.80
C ASN A 32 -8.04 2.51 -3.13
N LYS A 33 -7.27 2.65 -4.22
CA LYS A 33 -6.74 3.93 -4.71
C LYS A 33 -7.86 4.97 -4.85
N THR A 34 -7.70 6.11 -4.19
CA THR A 34 -8.62 7.27 -4.28
C THR A 34 -8.01 8.44 -5.03
N GLY A 35 -6.69 8.44 -5.21
CA GLY A 35 -5.96 9.50 -5.91
C GLY A 35 -4.54 9.06 -6.27
N PRO A 36 -3.69 10.00 -6.74
CA PRO A 36 -2.30 9.69 -7.07
C PRO A 36 -1.48 9.30 -5.83
N CYS A 37 -1.89 9.68 -4.62
CA CYS A 37 -1.12 9.43 -3.41
C CYS A 37 -1.96 9.11 -2.18
N SER A 38 -3.15 8.58 -2.43
CA SER A 38 -4.09 8.22 -1.38
C SER A 38 -4.87 6.97 -1.74
N CYS A 39 -5.23 6.21 -0.72
CA CYS A 39 -6.08 5.04 -0.84
C CYS A 39 -6.86 4.79 0.46
N VAL A 40 -8.02 4.15 0.35
CA VAL A 40 -8.87 3.80 1.49
C VAL A 40 -8.79 2.32 1.77
N MET A 41 -8.52 1.96 3.02
CA MET A 41 -8.36 0.58 3.47
C MET A 41 -9.72 -0.15 3.46
N SER A 42 -9.74 -1.39 2.94
CA SER A 42 -10.97 -2.19 2.82
C SER A 42 -11.57 -2.64 4.15
N ASP A 43 -10.79 -2.64 5.23
CA ASP A 43 -11.21 -2.99 6.58
C ASP A 43 -11.85 -1.82 7.36
N GLY A 44 -11.94 -0.64 6.74
CA GLY A 44 -12.52 0.55 7.36
C GLY A 44 -11.59 1.27 8.34
N SER A 45 -10.31 0.89 8.43
CA SER A 45 -9.33 1.57 9.30
C SER A 45 -9.03 3.02 8.89
N GLY A 46 -9.37 3.40 7.66
CA GLY A 46 -9.36 4.79 7.20
C GLY A 46 -8.63 4.98 5.87
N GLU A 47 -8.14 6.20 5.67
CA GLU A 47 -7.39 6.60 4.49
C GLU A 47 -5.90 6.63 4.78
N VAL A 48 -5.11 6.04 3.90
CA VAL A 48 -3.68 6.30 3.78
C VAL A 48 -3.51 7.49 2.85
N ASN A 49 -2.99 8.59 3.37
CA ASN A 49 -2.80 9.83 2.62
C ASN A 49 -1.33 10.27 2.71
N LEU A 50 -0.62 10.24 1.59
CA LEU A 50 0.80 10.61 1.52
C LEU A 50 1.02 12.10 1.29
N ARG A 51 -0.04 12.88 1.07
CA ARG A 51 0.07 14.33 0.81
C ARG A 51 0.81 15.12 1.91
N PRO A 52 0.66 14.79 3.21
CA PRO A 52 1.44 15.45 4.26
C PRO A 52 2.96 15.26 4.15
N LEU A 53 3.42 14.25 3.40
CA LEU A 53 4.85 14.04 3.16
C LEU A 53 5.41 15.00 2.12
N VAL A 54 4.56 15.57 1.25
CA VAL A 54 5.00 16.42 0.15
C VAL A 54 5.56 17.73 0.70
N THR A 55 6.86 17.95 0.49
CA THR A 55 7.57 19.14 0.99
C THR A 55 8.43 19.83 -0.08
N GLY A 56 8.60 19.23 -1.25
CA GLY A 56 9.43 19.75 -2.33
C GLY A 56 9.22 19.03 -3.65
N ASP A 57 10.07 19.35 -4.63
CA ASP A 57 10.01 18.83 -6.00
C ASP A 57 11.42 18.41 -6.47
N PRO A 58 11.83 17.12 -6.30
CA PRO A 58 11.10 16.05 -5.62
C PRO A 58 11.14 16.19 -4.08
N THR A 59 10.17 15.57 -3.40
CA THR A 59 10.09 15.58 -1.92
C THR A 59 11.30 14.92 -1.28
N PHE A 60 11.72 13.76 -1.78
CA PHE A 60 12.93 13.07 -1.35
C PHE A 60 13.92 13.14 -2.50
N GLN A 61 14.99 13.92 -2.34
CA GLN A 61 15.97 14.14 -3.41
C GLN A 61 17.31 13.51 -3.07
N ASP A 62 17.87 12.76 -4.03
CA ASP A 62 19.25 12.27 -4.02
C ASP A 62 19.64 11.44 -2.79
N PHE A 63 18.74 10.59 -2.30
CA PHE A 63 19.02 9.69 -1.19
C PHE A 63 19.87 8.49 -1.65
N PRO A 64 20.95 8.14 -0.95
CA PRO A 64 21.71 6.92 -1.23
C PRO A 64 20.97 5.68 -0.72
N ALA A 65 21.15 4.54 -1.39
CA ALA A 65 20.67 3.26 -0.86
C ALA A 65 21.41 2.88 0.43
N THR A 66 20.67 2.60 1.50
CA THR A 66 21.22 2.24 2.82
C THR A 66 21.18 0.75 3.12
N THR A 67 20.15 0.05 2.65
CA THR A 67 19.97 -1.40 2.88
C THR A 67 20.91 -2.23 2.02
N TYR A 68 20.98 -1.89 0.73
CA TYR A 68 21.89 -2.50 -0.24
C TYR A 68 22.67 -1.38 -0.94
N PRO A 69 23.81 -0.94 -0.38
CA PRO A 69 24.55 0.18 -0.93
C PRO A 69 24.98 -0.05 -2.38
N ASP A 70 24.79 0.96 -3.20
CA ASP A 70 25.16 0.99 -4.62
C ASP A 70 25.77 2.35 -5.00
N ASP A 71 26.05 2.55 -6.29
CA ASP A 71 26.63 3.79 -6.84
C ASP A 71 25.60 4.78 -7.38
N TYR A 72 24.37 4.69 -6.89
CA TYR A 72 23.26 5.54 -7.31
C TYR A 72 22.73 6.42 -6.17
N LEU A 73 21.95 7.41 -6.58
CA LEU A 73 21.14 8.28 -5.75
C LEU A 73 19.71 8.21 -6.26
N TYR A 74 18.75 8.21 -5.34
CA TYR A 74 17.34 7.99 -5.62
C TYR A 74 16.53 9.21 -5.21
N SER A 75 15.66 9.66 -6.12
CA SER A 75 14.71 10.73 -5.88
C SER A 75 13.28 10.20 -6.03
N TRP A 76 12.37 10.60 -5.15
CA TRP A 76 10.97 10.18 -5.16
C TRP A 76 10.04 11.32 -4.74
N ASN A 77 8.87 11.38 -5.37
CA ASN A 77 7.79 12.28 -4.98
C ASN A 77 6.46 11.50 -4.91
N PRO A 78 5.74 11.47 -3.77
CA PRO A 78 4.58 10.60 -3.60
C PRO A 78 3.33 10.99 -4.38
N CYS A 79 3.13 12.28 -4.69
CA CYS A 79 1.85 12.79 -5.20
C CYS A 79 1.93 13.49 -6.55
N GLU A 80 3.03 14.18 -6.81
CA GLU A 80 3.19 15.05 -7.97
C GLU A 80 4.40 14.55 -8.76
N PRO A 81 4.26 14.39 -10.08
CA PRO A 81 5.40 14.00 -10.89
C PRO A 81 6.44 15.12 -10.91
N PHE A 82 7.71 14.76 -11.09
CA PHE A 82 8.82 15.68 -11.18
C PHE A 82 9.69 15.38 -12.40
N SER A 83 10.57 16.32 -12.75
CA SER A 83 11.57 16.11 -13.80
C SER A 83 12.97 16.41 -13.27
N GLN A 84 13.94 15.57 -13.62
CA GLN A 84 15.32 15.68 -13.17
C GLN A 84 16.25 15.12 -14.24
N GLY A 85 17.36 15.81 -14.53
CA GLY A 85 18.33 15.30 -15.50
C GLY A 85 17.76 15.25 -16.91
N SER A 86 18.05 14.17 -17.63
CA SER A 86 17.79 14.05 -19.07
C SER A 86 16.77 12.96 -19.43
N ALA A 87 16.70 11.89 -18.66
CA ALA A 87 15.82 10.74 -18.85
C ALA A 87 14.58 10.77 -17.93
N CYS A 88 14.69 11.32 -16.72
CA CYS A 88 13.56 11.41 -15.80
C CYS A 88 12.68 12.64 -16.10
N ASN A 89 11.67 12.45 -16.94
CA ASN A 89 10.68 13.48 -17.28
C ASN A 89 9.29 13.04 -16.83
N ASP A 90 8.60 13.86 -16.03
CA ASP A 90 7.25 13.57 -15.52
C ASP A 90 7.17 12.22 -14.76
N VAL A 91 8.18 11.92 -13.94
CA VAL A 91 8.33 10.66 -13.20
C VAL A 91 7.92 10.79 -11.73
N ALA A 92 7.61 9.67 -11.09
CA ALA A 92 7.46 9.59 -9.63
C ALA A 92 8.76 9.16 -8.94
N VAL A 93 9.59 8.36 -9.61
CA VAL A 93 10.88 7.87 -9.08
C VAL A 93 11.96 8.04 -10.14
N CYS A 94 13.10 8.60 -9.74
CA CYS A 94 14.27 8.76 -10.59
C CYS A 94 15.50 8.20 -9.87
N GLN A 95 16.35 7.50 -10.62
CA GLN A 95 17.68 7.09 -10.17
C GLN A 95 18.72 7.86 -10.96
N LYS A 96 19.80 8.30 -10.31
CA LYS A 96 20.96 8.86 -11.02
C LYS A 96 22.27 8.29 -10.50
N THR A 97 23.29 8.25 -11.35
CA THR A 97 24.65 7.90 -10.91
C THR A 97 25.17 8.98 -9.95
N LYS A 98 25.98 8.60 -8.94
CA LYS A 98 26.53 9.56 -7.96
C LYS A 98 27.35 10.69 -8.59
N ASN A 99 27.99 10.44 -9.73
CA ASN A 99 28.72 11.46 -10.50
C ASN A 99 27.81 12.34 -11.38
N GLY A 100 26.49 12.10 -11.39
CA GLY A 100 25.49 12.84 -12.16
C GLY A 100 25.55 12.63 -13.67
N SER A 101 26.31 11.64 -14.17
CA SER A 101 26.50 11.43 -15.61
C SER A 101 25.29 10.81 -16.31
N ASN A 102 24.53 9.97 -15.61
CA ASN A 102 23.36 9.30 -16.14
C ASN A 102 22.21 9.36 -15.13
N ASP A 103 21.00 9.39 -15.66
CA ASP A 103 19.76 9.25 -14.91
C ASP A 103 18.82 8.26 -15.60
N TYR A 104 17.94 7.63 -14.83
CA TYR A 104 17.08 6.53 -15.22
C TYR A 104 15.69 6.72 -14.61
N ASP A 105 14.67 6.72 -15.47
CA ASP A 105 13.28 6.63 -15.06
C ASP A 105 13.02 5.28 -14.40
N LEU A 106 12.45 5.32 -13.18
CA LEU A 106 12.06 4.13 -12.41
C LEU A 106 10.56 4.04 -12.16
N GLY A 107 9.76 4.91 -12.78
CA GLY A 107 8.31 4.80 -12.82
C GLY A 107 7.59 6.14 -12.73
N HIS A 108 6.39 6.16 -13.29
CA HIS A 108 5.57 7.38 -13.42
C HIS A 108 4.46 7.47 -12.38
N GLN A 109 4.09 8.69 -12.00
CA GLN A 109 2.97 8.94 -11.07
C GLN A 109 1.64 8.39 -11.61
N SER A 110 1.45 8.42 -12.93
CA SER A 110 0.25 7.90 -13.61
C SER A 110 0.06 6.38 -13.42
N SER A 111 1.15 5.64 -13.20
CA SER A 111 1.14 4.18 -13.06
C SER A 111 0.77 3.70 -11.66
N VAL A 112 0.78 4.58 -10.65
CA VAL A 112 0.78 4.20 -9.24
C VAL A 112 -0.35 3.22 -8.87
N GLN A 113 -0.01 2.11 -8.25
CA GLN A 113 -0.96 1.15 -7.66
C GLN A 113 -0.71 1.03 -6.16
N PHE A 114 -1.78 0.86 -5.40
CA PHE A 114 -1.69 0.61 -3.96
C PHE A 114 -2.02 -0.85 -3.64
N GLN A 115 -1.17 -1.48 -2.83
CA GLN A 115 -1.40 -2.79 -2.25
C GLN A 115 -1.32 -2.68 -0.72
N ALA A 116 -2.09 -3.49 -0.02
CA ALA A 116 -2.00 -3.61 1.41
C ALA A 116 -1.96 -5.08 1.80
N ALA A 117 -1.23 -5.38 2.87
CA ALA A 117 -1.19 -6.71 3.46
C ALA A 117 -1.19 -6.59 4.97
N ARG A 118 -1.77 -7.60 5.63
CA ARG A 118 -1.67 -7.78 7.07
C ARG A 118 -0.85 -9.03 7.33
N SER A 119 0.16 -8.91 8.18
CA SER A 119 0.90 -10.06 8.69
C SER A 119 -0.01 -10.88 9.61
N ASP A 120 -0.17 -12.18 9.32
CA ASP A 120 -0.96 -13.09 10.16
C ASP A 120 -0.31 -13.31 11.54
N ASP A 121 1.02 -13.18 11.63
CA ASP A 121 1.78 -13.44 12.85
C ASP A 121 1.84 -12.21 13.78
N THR A 122 2.03 -11.02 13.21
CA THR A 122 2.26 -9.79 13.99
C THR A 122 1.04 -8.87 13.98
N GLY A 123 0.08 -9.07 13.08
CA GLY A 123 -1.02 -8.13 12.82
C GLY A 123 -0.58 -6.82 12.16
N GLU A 124 0.71 -6.68 11.83
CA GLU A 124 1.27 -5.49 11.20
C GLU A 124 0.67 -5.26 9.82
N VAL A 125 0.33 -4.00 9.53
CA VAL A 125 -0.21 -3.59 8.24
C VAL A 125 0.88 -2.88 7.46
N VAL A 126 1.12 -3.39 6.25
CA VAL A 126 2.05 -2.83 5.28
C VAL A 126 1.26 -2.28 4.12
N VAL A 127 1.58 -1.05 3.68
CA VAL A 127 1.01 -0.46 2.48
C VAL A 127 2.13 -0.18 1.49
N VAL A 128 1.95 -0.65 0.26
CA VAL A 128 2.93 -0.54 -0.82
C VAL A 128 2.34 0.32 -1.94
N ALA A 129 3.07 1.35 -2.36
CA ALA A 129 2.80 2.10 -3.58
C ALA A 129 3.78 1.64 -4.67
N LEU A 130 3.27 1.09 -5.78
CA LEU A 130 4.07 0.59 -6.90
C LEU A 130 4.01 1.55 -8.07
N TYR A 131 5.17 1.88 -8.65
CA TYR A 131 5.31 2.69 -9.85
C TYR A 131 6.01 1.87 -10.93
N VAL A 132 5.62 2.07 -12.18
CA VAL A 132 6.12 1.31 -13.32
C VAL A 132 6.50 2.28 -14.44
N THR A 133 7.58 1.98 -15.16
CA THR A 133 8.01 2.72 -16.34
C THR A 133 7.05 2.52 -17.51
N GLU A 134 7.05 3.41 -18.49
CA GLU A 134 6.17 3.31 -19.67
C GLU A 134 6.38 1.99 -20.44
N ASP A 135 7.63 1.53 -20.55
CA ASP A 135 8.00 0.28 -21.20
C ASP A 135 7.68 -0.98 -20.37
N GLN A 136 7.22 -0.81 -19.13
CA GLN A 136 6.91 -1.87 -18.17
C GLN A 136 8.12 -2.77 -17.82
N LEU A 137 9.35 -2.29 -18.05
CA LEU A 137 10.57 -3.05 -17.77
C LEU A 137 11.10 -2.81 -16.36
N SER A 138 10.75 -1.67 -15.74
CA SER A 138 11.19 -1.33 -14.39
C SER A 138 10.01 -1.07 -13.48
N ILE A 139 10.11 -1.59 -12.26
CA ILE A 139 9.14 -1.39 -11.18
C ILE A 139 9.90 -0.84 -9.98
N SER A 140 9.41 0.26 -9.42
CA SER A 140 9.82 0.77 -8.12
C SER A 140 8.65 0.68 -7.15
N TYR A 141 8.95 0.53 -5.86
CA TYR A 141 7.93 0.53 -4.84
C TYR A 141 8.37 1.34 -3.62
N TRP A 142 7.39 1.94 -2.98
CA TRP A 142 7.51 2.55 -1.67
C TRP A 142 6.70 1.73 -0.68
N GLU A 143 7.27 1.45 0.48
CA GLU A 143 6.65 0.67 1.54
C GLU A 143 6.52 1.54 2.80
N ALA A 144 5.32 1.56 3.40
CA ALA A 144 5.11 2.07 4.73
C ALA A 144 4.59 1.00 5.68
N ASN A 145 5.24 0.95 6.83
CA ASN A 145 4.83 0.16 7.98
C ASN A 145 4.06 1.07 8.95
N ALA A 146 2.84 0.70 9.30
CA ALA A 146 2.02 1.49 10.20
C ALA A 146 2.51 1.32 11.64
N HIS A 147 3.12 2.36 12.20
CA HIS A 147 3.47 2.43 13.61
C HIS A 147 2.59 3.44 14.34
N ALA A 148 1.91 2.99 15.40
CA ALA A 148 1.21 3.91 16.30
C ALA A 148 2.26 4.77 17.02
N GLN A 149 2.25 6.08 16.77
CA GLN A 149 2.97 7.02 17.64
C GLN A 149 2.03 7.44 18.76
N GLU A 150 2.38 7.11 20.00
CA GLU A 150 1.72 7.64 21.18
C GLU A 150 2.04 9.14 21.24
N GLN A 151 1.08 10.00 20.88
CA GLN A 151 1.25 11.44 21.01
C GLN A 151 1.19 11.80 22.50
N ASP A 152 2.33 12.13 23.09
CA ASP A 152 2.41 12.82 24.38
C ASP A 152 1.79 14.23 24.22
N GLN A 153 0.51 14.35 24.56
CA GLN A 153 -0.20 15.61 24.65
C GLN A 153 0.25 16.39 25.89
N THR A 154 1.49 16.88 25.90
CA THR A 154 1.98 17.85 26.88
C THR A 154 2.60 19.06 26.20
N VAL A 155 1.83 19.75 25.35
CA VAL A 155 2.14 21.13 24.99
C VAL A 155 1.23 22.05 25.81
N PRO A 156 1.75 22.78 26.82
CA PRO A 156 0.95 23.73 27.56
C PRO A 156 0.58 24.89 26.65
N VAL A 157 -0.72 25.23 26.63
CA VAL A 157 -1.22 26.49 26.07
C VAL A 157 -0.60 27.62 26.89
N ALA A 158 0.35 28.34 26.30
CA ALA A 158 0.84 29.58 26.89
C ALA A 158 -0.30 30.61 26.86
N ALA A 159 -0.62 31.13 28.05
CA ALA A 159 -1.57 32.21 28.30
C ALA A 159 -1.01 33.57 27.92
#